data_AF-A0A7Y4WJP2-F1
#
_entry.id   AF-A0A7Y4WJP2-F1
#
_cell.length_a   1.000
_cell.length_b   1.000
_cell.length_c   1.000
_cell.angle_alpha   90.00
_cell.angle_beta   90.00
_cell.angle_gamma   90.00
#
_symmetry.space_group_name_H-M   'P 1'
#
loop_
_entity.id
_entity.type
_entity.pdbx_description
1 polymer ?
#
loop_
_entity_poly.entity_id
_entity_poly.type
_entity_poly.pdbx_seq_one_letter_code
_entity_poly.pdbx_strand_id
1 'polypeptide(L)'
;MLLTLFLSVCASDPLPEDPGYVLHEWGTFTSLAGSDGVLLEGLTYDDHQLPDFVHRRTRCAEGFDGVRTKMETPVIYFYSDRERVLSVKVAFQQGILTQWYPEVRELYPPVARAAPVLRGGLLDWGQLRVLAPSEGLDELPAVGAARHWEHARAVDANVIRRRTLSLELDECERFLFYRGLGSFALPLAALTDADDTLA
;
A
#
# COMPACT_ATOMS: atom_id res chain seq x y z
N MET A 1 -15.70 18.63 4.43
CA MET A 1 -14.99 18.31 3.17
C MET A 1 -14.70 16.81 3.22
N LEU A 2 -15.36 16.03 2.36
CA LEU A 2 -15.42 14.56 2.44
C LEU A 2 -14.05 13.93 2.12
N LEU A 3 -13.60 12.98 2.93
CA LEU A 3 -12.50 12.06 2.61
C LEU A 3 -12.97 11.16 1.46
N THR A 4 -12.57 11.45 0.23
CA THR A 4 -12.81 10.54 -0.90
C THR A 4 -11.51 9.83 -1.23
N LEU A 5 -11.33 8.62 -0.70
CA LEU A 5 -10.43 7.64 -1.31
C LEU A 5 -11.11 7.20 -2.61
N PHE A 6 -10.68 7.76 -3.75
CA PHE A 6 -11.10 7.22 -5.04
C PHE A 6 -10.31 5.95 -5.31
N LEU A 7 -10.89 4.79 -4.98
CA LEU A 7 -10.78 3.67 -5.91
C LEU A 7 -11.59 4.11 -7.12
N SER A 8 -10.95 4.67 -8.15
CA SER A 8 -11.64 4.98 -9.39
C SER A 8 -11.95 3.68 -10.12
N VAL A 9 -13.01 2.98 -9.68
CA VAL A 9 -13.88 2.28 -10.61
C VAL A 9 -14.80 3.37 -11.14
N CYS A 10 -14.59 3.81 -12.38
CA CYS A 10 -15.57 4.65 -13.05
C CYS A 10 -16.91 3.92 -12.93
N ALA A 11 -17.90 4.52 -12.27
CA ALA A 11 -19.22 3.94 -12.09
C ALA A 11 -19.94 3.90 -13.44
N SER A 12 -19.71 2.81 -14.17
CA SER A 12 -20.56 2.32 -15.25
C SER A 12 -21.04 0.94 -14.77
N ASP A 13 -22.19 0.95 -14.11
CA ASP A 13 -22.87 -0.19 -13.48
C ASP A 13 -22.10 -0.86 -12.33
N PRO A 14 -22.80 -1.40 -11.29
CA PRO A 14 -22.14 -2.35 -10.40
C PRO A 14 -21.59 -3.47 -11.27
N LEU A 15 -20.29 -3.74 -11.14
CA LEU A 15 -19.68 -4.89 -11.81
C LEU A 15 -20.52 -6.13 -11.45
N PRO A 16 -20.79 -7.02 -12.41
CA PRO A 16 -21.49 -8.27 -12.13
C PRO A 16 -20.86 -8.94 -10.92
N GLU A 17 -21.67 -9.46 -10.01
CA GLU A 17 -21.16 -10.36 -8.98
C GLU A 17 -20.34 -11.45 -9.67
N ASP A 18 -19.08 -11.59 -9.27
CA ASP A 18 -18.19 -12.64 -9.73
C ASP A 18 -18.11 -13.68 -8.63
N PRO A 19 -19.09 -14.60 -8.55
CA PRO A 19 -19.08 -15.64 -7.54
C PRO A 19 -17.79 -16.44 -7.70
N GLY A 20 -17.01 -16.53 -6.61
CA GLY A 20 -15.70 -17.19 -6.61
C GLY A 20 -14.50 -16.25 -6.68
N TYR A 21 -14.70 -14.92 -6.62
CA TYR A 21 -13.61 -13.96 -6.45
C TYR A 21 -13.91 -12.89 -5.40
N VAL A 22 -12.99 -12.69 -4.44
CA VAL A 22 -13.05 -11.68 -3.40
C VAL A 22 -11.67 -11.04 -3.22
N LEU A 23 -11.66 -9.73 -2.97
CA LEU A 23 -10.46 -8.96 -2.64
C LEU A 23 -10.64 -8.30 -1.29
N HIS A 24 -9.64 -8.42 -0.41
CA HIS A 24 -9.63 -7.73 0.88
C HIS A 24 -8.40 -6.83 1.00
N GLU A 25 -8.63 -5.55 1.25
CA GLU A 25 -7.59 -4.59 1.62
C GLU A 25 -7.59 -4.41 3.15
N TRP A 26 -6.40 -4.50 3.74
CA TRP A 26 -6.20 -4.29 5.17
C TRP A 26 -5.01 -3.36 5.36
N GLY A 27 -5.14 -2.32 6.19
CA GLY A 27 -4.04 -1.40 6.46
C GLY A 27 -4.39 -0.39 7.55
N THR A 28 -3.41 0.42 7.91
CA THR A 28 -3.55 1.48 8.90
C THR A 28 -3.00 2.80 8.35
N PHE A 29 -3.68 3.88 8.75
CA PHE A 29 -3.16 5.24 8.64
C PHE A 29 -2.84 5.73 10.06
N THR A 30 -1.64 6.24 10.25
CA THR A 30 -1.15 6.79 11.50
C THR A 30 -0.97 8.29 11.36
N SER A 31 -1.55 9.04 12.28
CA SER A 31 -1.33 10.48 12.46
C SER A 31 -1.12 10.76 13.94
N LEU A 32 -0.35 11.79 14.25
CA LEU A 32 -0.14 12.28 15.61
C LEU A 32 -0.74 13.68 15.73
N ALA A 33 -1.44 13.96 16.83
CA ALA A 33 -2.00 15.27 17.12
C ALA A 33 -1.58 15.71 18.53
N GLY A 34 -1.38 17.01 18.71
CA GLY A 34 -1.26 17.62 20.04
C GLY A 34 -2.58 17.61 20.80
N SER A 35 -2.55 18.00 22.08
CA SER A 35 -3.74 18.19 22.91
C SER A 35 -4.71 19.25 22.36
N ASP A 36 -4.19 20.18 21.57
CA ASP A 36 -4.93 21.21 20.84
C ASP A 36 -5.56 20.70 19.52
N GLY A 37 -5.42 19.40 19.23
CA GLY A 37 -5.91 18.77 18.01
C GLY A 37 -5.09 19.11 16.75
N VAL A 38 -3.98 19.83 16.88
CA VAL A 38 -3.11 20.19 15.75
C VAL A 38 -2.25 18.98 15.36
N LEU A 39 -2.29 18.61 14.08
CA LEU A 39 -1.49 17.50 13.55
C LEU A 39 0.01 17.83 13.59
N LEU A 40 0.77 16.91 14.18
CA LEU A 40 2.22 16.96 14.22
C LEU A 40 2.80 16.40 12.91
N GLU A 41 3.91 17.00 12.49
CA GLU A 41 4.65 16.56 11.31
C GLU A 41 5.84 15.65 11.67
N GLY A 42 6.36 14.93 10.68
CA GLY A 42 7.61 14.18 10.81
C GLY A 42 7.45 12.67 11.05
N LEU A 43 6.24 12.12 10.86
CA LEU A 43 5.96 10.68 10.87
C LEU A 43 6.56 9.99 9.62
N THR A 44 7.89 9.90 9.54
CA THR A 44 8.62 9.33 8.39
C THR A 44 9.44 8.10 8.75
N TYR A 45 9.71 7.86 10.03
CA TYR A 45 10.53 6.74 10.48
C TYR A 45 9.77 5.41 10.34
N ASP A 46 10.42 4.42 9.75
CA ASP A 46 9.97 3.02 9.71
C ASP A 46 10.75 2.21 10.75
N ASP A 47 10.04 1.64 11.73
CA ASP A 47 10.59 0.78 12.78
C ASP A 47 10.65 -0.71 12.38
N HIS A 48 9.96 -1.08 11.29
CA HIS A 48 9.86 -2.45 10.81
C HIS A 48 10.85 -2.76 9.68
N GLN A 49 11.65 -3.80 9.87
CA GLN A 49 12.53 -4.33 8.84
C GLN A 49 11.73 -5.01 7.73
N LEU A 50 11.67 -4.38 6.56
CA LEU A 50 11.05 -4.97 5.37
C LEU A 50 12.00 -5.94 4.66
N PRO A 51 11.50 -6.97 3.95
CA PRO A 51 12.33 -7.83 3.11
C PRO A 51 13.16 -7.03 2.09
N ASP A 52 14.30 -7.59 1.67
CA ASP A 52 15.21 -6.91 0.75
C ASP A 52 14.62 -6.77 -0.66
N PHE A 53 13.73 -7.68 -1.06
CA PHE A 53 13.04 -7.66 -2.35
C PHE A 53 11.98 -6.54 -2.46
N VAL A 54 11.63 -5.86 -1.36
CA VAL A 54 10.64 -4.77 -1.41
C VAL A 54 11.19 -3.57 -2.17
N HIS A 55 10.45 -3.11 -3.17
CA HIS A 55 10.78 -1.91 -3.94
C HIS A 55 10.60 -0.67 -3.06
N ARG A 56 11.54 0.26 -3.17
CA ARG A 56 11.56 1.50 -2.37
C ARG A 56 11.93 2.69 -3.24
N ARG A 57 11.47 3.89 -2.87
CA ARG A 57 11.98 5.15 -3.43
C ARG A 57 13.41 5.45 -2.90
N THR A 58 14.42 4.69 -3.32
CA THR A 58 15.80 4.74 -2.77
C THR A 58 16.66 5.95 -3.18
N ARG A 59 16.16 6.88 -4.00
CA ARG A 59 16.97 8.00 -4.51
C ARG A 59 16.70 9.37 -3.88
N CYS A 60 15.79 9.50 -2.91
CA CYS A 60 15.53 10.79 -2.27
C CYS A 60 16.70 11.16 -1.34
N ALA A 61 17.45 12.22 -1.70
CA ALA A 61 18.60 12.71 -0.94
C ALA A 61 18.21 13.46 0.34
N GLU A 62 16.96 13.92 0.41
CA GLU A 62 16.35 14.68 1.50
C GLU A 62 15.05 13.99 1.91
N GLY A 63 14.67 14.14 3.19
CA GLY A 63 13.44 13.56 3.74
C GLY A 63 12.18 14.12 3.10
N PHE A 64 11.02 13.59 3.51
CA PHE A 64 9.72 14.10 3.08
C PHE A 64 9.26 15.19 4.05
N ASP A 65 9.08 16.42 3.55
CA ASP A 65 8.54 17.54 4.32
C ASP A 65 7.00 17.51 4.36
N GLY A 66 6.41 18.02 5.45
CA GLY A 66 4.95 18.17 5.56
C GLY A 66 4.18 16.86 5.76
N VAL A 67 4.86 15.79 6.19
CA VAL A 67 4.24 14.49 6.44
C VAL A 67 3.40 14.55 7.71
N ARG A 68 2.08 14.40 7.57
CA ARG A 68 1.09 14.38 8.67
C ARG A 68 0.41 13.03 8.84
N THR A 69 0.49 12.19 7.82
CA THR A 69 -0.12 10.86 7.82
C THR A 69 0.85 9.85 7.23
N LYS A 70 1.05 8.75 7.93
CA LYS A 70 1.82 7.60 7.44
C LYS A 70 0.88 6.44 7.18
N MET A 71 0.99 5.86 5.99
CA MET A 71 0.27 4.66 5.59
C MET A 71 1.21 3.47 5.79
N GLU A 72 1.00 2.75 6.89
CA GLU A 72 2.03 1.87 7.46
C GLU A 72 2.12 0.51 6.80
N THR A 73 1.04 -0.21 6.56
CA THR A 73 1.17 -1.57 5.99
C THR A 73 -0.09 -2.03 5.26
N PRO A 74 -0.65 -1.24 4.32
CA PRO A 74 -1.75 -1.74 3.52
C PRO A 74 -1.29 -2.93 2.67
N VAL A 75 -2.05 -4.00 2.78
CA VAL A 75 -1.93 -5.21 1.98
C VAL A 75 -3.26 -5.52 1.31
N ILE A 76 -3.20 -6.06 0.10
CA ILE A 76 -4.38 -6.54 -0.63
C ILE A 76 -4.24 -8.04 -0.86
N TYR A 77 -5.17 -8.81 -0.29
CA TYR A 77 -5.29 -10.25 -0.50
C TYR A 77 -6.32 -10.56 -1.59
N PHE A 78 -6.02 -11.58 -2.39
CA PHE A 78 -6.87 -12.06 -3.48
C PHE A 78 -7.33 -13.47 -3.16
N TYR A 79 -8.63 -13.70 -3.19
CA TYR A 79 -9.25 -15.01 -2.98
C TYR A 79 -10.00 -15.37 -4.25
N SER A 80 -9.59 -16.44 -4.92
CA SER A 80 -10.13 -16.90 -6.19
C SER A 80 -10.20 -18.41 -6.23
N ASP A 81 -11.31 -18.97 -6.69
CA ASP A 81 -11.50 -20.41 -6.89
C ASP A 81 -10.75 -20.98 -8.12
N ARG A 82 -10.28 -20.11 -9.01
CA ARG A 82 -9.57 -20.44 -10.25
C ARG A 82 -8.50 -19.41 -10.59
N GLU A 83 -7.62 -19.73 -11.54
CA GLU A 83 -6.68 -18.75 -12.07
C GLU A 83 -7.41 -17.58 -12.74
N ARG A 84 -6.96 -16.35 -12.50
CA ARG A 84 -7.50 -15.12 -13.08
C ARG A 84 -6.38 -14.15 -13.47
N VAL A 85 -6.63 -13.33 -14.48
CA VAL A 85 -5.76 -12.21 -14.85
C VAL A 85 -6.47 -10.91 -14.52
N LEU A 86 -5.86 -10.07 -13.68
CA LEU A 86 -6.43 -8.83 -13.19
C LEU A 86 -5.53 -7.65 -13.50
N SER A 87 -6.11 -6.45 -13.58
CA SER A 87 -5.35 -5.21 -13.60
C SER A 87 -5.63 -4.43 -12.32
N VAL A 88 -4.60 -4.09 -11.56
CA VAL A 88 -4.75 -3.47 -10.23
C VAL A 88 -3.96 -2.18 -10.15
N LYS A 89 -4.62 -1.13 -9.63
CA LYS A 89 -4.02 0.19 -9.39
C LYS A 89 -4.47 0.71 -8.04
N VAL A 90 -3.57 1.40 -7.34
CA VAL A 90 -3.85 2.11 -6.09
C VAL A 90 -3.43 3.56 -6.26
N ALA A 91 -4.33 4.49 -5.92
CA ALA A 91 -4.06 5.91 -5.96
C ALA A 91 -4.14 6.52 -4.56
N PHE A 92 -3.15 7.34 -4.22
CA PHE A 92 -3.06 8.08 -2.97
C PHE A 92 -2.99 9.58 -3.26
N GLN A 93 -4.14 10.17 -3.55
CA GLN A 93 -4.23 11.52 -4.13
C GLN A 93 -3.60 12.62 -3.27
N GLN A 94 -3.69 12.49 -1.94
CA GLN A 94 -3.14 13.46 -0.97
C GLN A 94 -1.82 12.98 -0.34
N GLY A 95 -1.10 12.12 -1.07
CA GLY A 95 0.18 11.59 -0.64
C GLY A 95 0.96 10.99 -1.80
N ILE A 96 1.95 10.18 -1.46
CA ILE A 96 2.79 9.41 -2.37
C ILE A 96 2.99 8.00 -1.80
N LEU A 97 3.35 7.05 -2.67
CA LEU A 97 3.61 5.67 -2.28
C LEU A 97 5.12 5.45 -2.21
N THR A 98 5.65 4.99 -1.09
CA THR A 98 7.10 4.99 -0.75
C THR A 98 7.76 3.63 -0.88
N GLN A 99 7.04 2.58 -0.55
CA GLN A 99 7.46 1.18 -0.69
C GLN A 99 6.33 0.35 -1.32
N TRP A 100 6.67 -0.69 -2.07
CA TRP A 100 5.70 -1.60 -2.66
C TRP A 100 6.33 -2.94 -3.08
N TYR A 101 5.48 -3.94 -3.26
CA TYR A 101 5.83 -5.22 -3.88
C TYR A 101 4.54 -5.90 -4.37
N PRO A 102 4.53 -6.58 -5.53
CA PRO A 102 5.57 -6.73 -6.57
C PRO A 102 5.88 -5.47 -7.40
N GLU A 103 6.69 -5.60 -8.45
CA GLU A 103 7.09 -4.57 -9.41
C GLU A 103 5.86 -3.96 -10.10
N VAL A 104 5.82 -2.63 -10.15
CA VAL A 104 4.76 -1.89 -10.84
C VAL A 104 5.12 -1.59 -12.28
N ARG A 105 4.11 -1.62 -13.15
CA ARG A 105 4.21 -1.15 -14.53
C ARG A 105 4.39 0.38 -14.58
N GLU A 106 3.72 1.10 -13.69
CA GLU A 106 3.78 2.54 -13.60
C GLU A 106 3.73 3.01 -12.13
N LEU A 107 4.55 4.02 -11.84
CA LEU A 107 4.67 4.68 -10.53
C LEU A 107 4.57 6.18 -10.76
N TYR A 108 3.68 6.85 -10.02
CA TYR A 108 3.64 8.31 -9.99
C TYR A 108 3.67 8.82 -8.54
N PRO A 109 4.35 9.96 -8.27
CA PRO A 109 5.36 10.58 -9.12
C PRO A 109 6.53 9.62 -9.38
N PRO A 110 7.31 9.77 -10.47
CA PRO A 110 8.45 8.88 -10.74
C PRO A 110 9.52 9.00 -9.64
N VAL A 111 10.38 7.99 -9.52
CA VAL A 111 11.52 8.05 -8.59
C VAL A 111 12.52 9.11 -9.08
N ALA A 112 12.82 10.10 -8.24
CA ALA A 112 13.76 11.18 -8.53
C ALA A 112 14.76 11.36 -7.37
N ARG A 113 15.77 12.22 -7.58
CA ARG A 113 16.76 12.54 -6.54
C ARG A 113 16.20 13.42 -5.42
N ALA A 114 15.30 14.32 -5.77
CA ALA A 114 14.58 15.16 -4.82
C ALA A 114 13.29 14.44 -4.37
N ALA A 115 12.89 14.65 -3.11
CA ALA A 115 11.62 14.15 -2.62
C ALA A 115 10.48 14.87 -3.36
N PRO A 116 9.49 14.14 -3.92
CA PRO A 116 8.35 14.78 -4.55
C PRO A 116 7.44 15.44 -3.50
N VAL A 117 6.65 16.40 -3.96
CA VAL A 117 5.50 16.90 -3.18
C VAL A 117 4.58 15.73 -2.85
N LEU A 118 4.05 15.70 -1.62
CA LEU A 118 3.16 14.66 -1.11
C LEU A 118 1.76 14.73 -1.75
N ARG A 119 1.68 14.48 -3.06
CA ARG A 119 0.44 14.54 -3.84
C ARG A 119 0.47 13.62 -5.05
N GLY A 120 -0.70 13.09 -5.39
CA GLY A 120 -0.97 12.41 -6.66
C GLY A 120 -0.40 11.00 -6.76
N GLY A 121 0.00 10.38 -5.64
CA GLY A 121 0.61 9.06 -5.62
C GLY A 121 -0.20 8.02 -6.42
N LEU A 122 0.50 7.20 -7.21
CA LEU A 122 -0.07 6.07 -7.96
C LEU A 122 0.91 4.90 -7.97
N LEU A 123 0.37 3.71 -7.76
CA LEU A 123 0.97 2.43 -8.14
C LEU A 123 0.04 1.73 -9.11
N ASP A 124 0.57 1.30 -10.25
CA ASP A 124 -0.16 0.52 -11.25
C ASP A 124 0.66 -0.73 -11.58
N TRP A 125 0.20 -1.88 -11.09
CA TRP A 125 0.86 -3.17 -11.34
C TRP A 125 0.64 -3.68 -12.77
N GLY A 126 -0.27 -3.07 -13.54
CA GLY A 126 -0.71 -3.62 -14.82
C GLY A 126 -1.34 -4.99 -14.61
N GLN A 127 -1.06 -5.92 -15.54
CA GLN A 127 -1.59 -7.27 -15.45
C GLN A 127 -0.86 -8.11 -14.40
N LEU A 128 -1.64 -8.67 -13.49
CA LEU A 128 -1.28 -9.66 -12.47
C LEU A 128 -2.02 -10.96 -12.74
N ARG A 129 -1.36 -12.10 -12.54
CA ARG A 129 -2.03 -13.40 -12.49
C ARG A 129 -2.31 -13.74 -11.03
N VAL A 130 -3.56 -13.95 -10.68
CA VAL A 130 -3.97 -14.62 -9.45
C VAL A 130 -4.03 -16.11 -9.76
N LEU A 131 -3.12 -16.91 -9.20
CA LEU A 131 -3.02 -18.34 -9.50
C LEU A 131 -4.20 -19.12 -8.88
N ALA A 132 -4.41 -20.36 -9.32
CA ALA A 132 -5.40 -21.22 -8.68
C ALA A 132 -5.03 -21.50 -7.21
N PRO A 133 -5.99 -21.88 -6.36
CA PRO A 133 -5.72 -22.17 -4.95
C PRO A 133 -4.54 -23.12 -4.75
N SER A 134 -3.64 -22.77 -3.83
CA SER A 134 -2.44 -23.54 -3.47
C SER A 134 -1.32 -23.61 -4.52
N GLU A 135 -1.46 -22.97 -5.68
CA GLU A 135 -0.38 -22.90 -6.68
C GLU A 135 0.63 -21.78 -6.37
N GLY A 136 1.90 -21.98 -6.76
CA GLY A 136 2.98 -20.98 -6.67
C GLY A 136 3.49 -20.68 -5.25
N LEU A 137 3.14 -21.48 -4.25
CA LEU A 137 3.59 -21.30 -2.85
C LEU A 137 5.10 -21.46 -2.69
N ASP A 138 5.70 -22.32 -3.50
CA ASP A 138 7.14 -22.62 -3.57
C ASP A 138 7.94 -21.54 -4.32
N GLU A 139 7.26 -20.63 -5.01
CA GLU A 139 7.87 -19.51 -5.76
C GLU A 139 7.95 -18.21 -4.95
N LEU A 140 7.47 -18.22 -3.70
CA LEU A 140 7.49 -17.04 -2.83
C LEU A 140 8.93 -16.69 -2.39
N PRO A 141 9.36 -15.43 -2.49
CA PRO A 141 10.71 -15.04 -2.10
C PRO A 141 10.91 -15.17 -0.58
N ALA A 142 12.13 -15.51 -0.17
CA ALA A 142 12.49 -15.57 1.24
C ALA A 142 12.43 -14.18 1.89
N VAL A 143 11.81 -14.09 3.08
CA VAL A 143 11.59 -12.79 3.77
C VAL A 143 12.77 -12.35 4.64
N GLY A 144 13.78 -13.21 4.80
CA GLY A 144 14.94 -12.94 5.67
C GLY A 144 14.53 -12.72 7.13
N ALA A 145 14.97 -11.60 7.71
CA ALA A 145 14.67 -11.26 9.11
C ALA A 145 13.26 -10.63 9.31
N ALA A 146 12.53 -10.33 8.23
CA ALA A 146 11.22 -9.69 8.29
C ALA A 146 10.08 -10.66 8.68
N ARG A 147 10.13 -11.20 9.90
CA ARG A 147 9.19 -12.24 10.39
C ARG A 147 7.72 -11.86 10.31
N HIS A 148 7.38 -10.58 10.43
CA HIS A 148 6.00 -10.12 10.29
C HIS A 148 5.43 -10.37 8.87
N TRP A 149 6.29 -10.40 7.85
CA TRP A 149 5.89 -10.71 6.48
C TRP A 149 5.45 -12.17 6.33
N GLU A 150 6.12 -13.11 7.01
CA GLU A 150 5.71 -14.52 7.08
C GLU A 150 4.34 -14.67 7.74
N HIS A 151 4.08 -13.94 8.82
CA HIS A 151 2.76 -13.94 9.47
C HIS A 151 1.68 -13.38 8.55
N ALA A 152 1.97 -12.32 7.79
CA ALA A 152 1.05 -11.78 6.79
C ALA A 152 0.74 -12.76 5.65
N ARG A 153 1.65 -13.71 5.36
CA ARG A 153 1.43 -14.79 4.39
C ARG A 153 0.53 -15.92 4.92
N ALA A 154 0.37 -16.05 6.24
CA ALA A 154 -0.36 -17.15 6.89
C ALA A 154 -1.89 -16.97 6.84
N VAL A 155 -2.43 -16.75 5.63
CA VAL A 155 -3.86 -16.65 5.31
C VAL A 155 -4.14 -17.46 4.04
N ASP A 156 -5.40 -17.79 3.72
CA ASP A 156 -5.76 -18.63 2.56
C ASP A 156 -5.83 -17.87 1.22
N ALA A 157 -5.11 -16.76 1.08
CA ALA A 157 -5.07 -15.99 -0.17
C ALA A 157 -4.37 -16.76 -1.30
N ASN A 158 -4.73 -16.48 -2.55
CA ASN A 158 -4.04 -17.00 -3.72
C ASN A 158 -2.69 -16.30 -3.88
N VAL A 159 -1.74 -16.97 -4.53
CA VAL A 159 -0.50 -16.33 -4.97
C VAL A 159 -0.81 -15.44 -6.16
N ILE A 160 -0.32 -14.21 -6.12
CA ILE A 160 -0.24 -13.32 -7.27
C ILE A 160 1.14 -13.45 -7.92
N ARG A 161 1.17 -13.44 -9.25
CA ARG A 161 2.39 -13.43 -10.06
C ARG A 161 2.42 -12.22 -10.96
N ARG A 162 3.51 -11.47 -10.89
CA ARG A 162 3.79 -10.31 -11.71
C ARG A 162 5.01 -10.57 -12.59
N ARG A 163 4.83 -10.53 -13.90
CA ARG A 163 5.97 -10.57 -14.83
C ARG A 163 6.76 -9.27 -14.76
N THR A 164 8.04 -9.36 -14.43
CA THR A 164 8.94 -8.21 -14.35
C THR A 164 9.30 -7.66 -15.72
N LEU A 165 9.55 -6.35 -15.78
CA LEU A 165 10.00 -5.65 -16.98
C LEU A 165 11.48 -5.93 -17.29
N SER A 166 12.29 -6.25 -16.27
CA SER A 166 13.73 -6.50 -16.37
C SER A 166 14.11 -7.89 -16.91
N LEU A 167 13.13 -8.77 -17.18
CA LEU A 167 13.34 -10.16 -17.62
C LEU A 167 14.15 -11.05 -16.66
N GLU A 168 14.32 -10.66 -15.38
CA GLU A 168 15.07 -11.47 -14.40
C GLU A 168 14.26 -12.69 -13.94
N LEU A 169 13.20 -12.48 -13.16
CA LEU A 169 12.28 -13.51 -12.67
C LEU A 169 10.92 -12.88 -12.38
N ASP A 170 9.82 -13.62 -12.63
CA ASP A 170 8.50 -13.16 -12.19
C ASP A 170 8.46 -13.01 -10.66
N GLU A 171 7.86 -11.93 -10.17
CA GLU A 171 7.70 -11.68 -8.75
C GLU A 171 6.38 -12.28 -8.25
N CYS A 172 6.47 -13.11 -7.21
CA CYS A 172 5.32 -13.80 -6.61
C CYS A 172 5.10 -13.38 -5.16
N GLU A 173 3.84 -13.18 -4.76
CA GLU A 173 3.46 -12.89 -3.37
C GLU A 173 2.05 -13.38 -3.06
N ARG A 174 1.66 -13.50 -1.78
CA ARG A 174 0.27 -13.78 -1.36
C ARG A 174 -0.61 -12.54 -1.26
N PHE A 175 -0.03 -11.36 -1.45
CA PHE A 175 -0.70 -10.07 -1.35
C PHE A 175 0.05 -8.99 -2.15
N LEU A 176 -0.66 -7.93 -2.54
CA LEU A 176 0.02 -6.68 -2.90
C LEU A 176 0.38 -5.94 -1.63
N PHE A 177 1.61 -5.45 -1.55
CA PHE A 177 2.08 -4.60 -0.46
C PHE A 177 2.34 -3.20 -0.98
N TYR A 178 1.97 -2.19 -0.19
CA TYR A 178 2.39 -0.81 -0.41
C TYR A 178 2.46 -0.04 0.90
N ARG A 179 3.18 1.08 0.88
CA ARG A 179 3.24 2.07 1.96
C ARG A 179 3.21 3.46 1.34
N GLY A 180 2.89 4.47 2.13
CA GLY A 180 2.92 5.82 1.64
C GLY A 180 2.91 6.88 2.72
N LEU A 181 3.16 8.12 2.30
CA LEU A 181 3.20 9.29 3.15
C LEU A 181 2.24 10.34 2.58
N GLY A 182 1.46 10.96 3.47
CA GLY A 182 0.46 11.96 3.13
C GLY A 182 0.61 13.23 3.97
N SER A 183 0.07 14.32 3.43
CA SER A 183 0.12 15.67 4.03
C SER A 183 -1.26 16.21 4.44
N PHE A 184 -2.30 15.40 4.33
CA PHE A 184 -3.69 15.82 4.53
C PHE A 184 -4.11 15.88 6.00
N ALA A 185 -5.09 16.73 6.26
CA ALA A 185 -5.77 16.78 7.54
C ALA A 185 -6.79 15.62 7.65
N LEU A 186 -6.91 15.05 8.85
CA LEU A 186 -7.96 14.07 9.13
C LEU A 186 -9.31 14.78 9.20
N PRO A 187 -10.40 14.13 8.76
CA PRO A 187 -11.76 14.66 8.90
C PRO A 187 -12.26 14.61 10.36
N LEU A 188 -11.42 14.18 11.30
CA LEU A 188 -11.68 14.06 12.72
C LEU A 188 -10.50 14.69 13.49
N ALA A 189 -10.80 15.41 14.56
CA ALA A 189 -9.83 15.90 15.53
C ALA A 189 -10.20 15.38 16.92
N ALA A 190 -9.20 15.04 17.72
CA ALA A 190 -9.35 14.76 19.13
C ALA A 190 -8.80 15.96 19.92
N LEU A 191 -9.56 16.43 20.90
CA LEU A 191 -9.22 17.57 21.73
C LEU A 191 -9.23 17.13 23.19
N THR A 192 -8.35 17.71 24.00
CA THR A 192 -8.44 17.60 25.46
C THR A 192 -8.95 18.89 26.07
N ASP A 193 -9.77 18.78 27.10
CA ASP A 193 -10.16 19.93 27.91
C ASP A 193 -9.03 20.34 28.90
N ALA A 194 -9.33 21.30 29.78
CA ALA A 194 -8.38 21.79 30.77
C ALA A 194 -8.02 20.75 31.85
N ASP A 195 -8.78 19.65 31.95
CA ASP A 195 -8.57 18.54 32.87
C ASP A 195 -7.96 17.32 32.16
N ASP A 196 -7.37 17.51 30.98
CA ASP A 196 -6.76 16.48 30.13
C ASP A 196 -7.72 15.34 29.72
N THR A 197 -9.02 15.60 29.69
CA THR A 197 -10.05 14.64 29.29
C THR A 197 -10.40 14.81 27.80
N LEU A 198 -10.56 13.69 27.08
CA LEU A 198 -10.99 13.70 25.67
C LEU A 198 -12.42 14.28 25.56
N ALA A 199 -12.57 15.34 24.77
CA ALA A 199 -13.82 16.04 24.53
C ALA A 199 -14.42 15.75 23.14
#